data_AF-A0A7M5VAF2-F1
#
_entry.id   AF-A0A7M5VAF2-F1
#
_cell.length_a   1.000
_cell.length_b   1.000
_cell.length_c   1.000
_cell.angle_alpha   90.00
_cell.angle_beta   90.00
_cell.angle_gamma   90.00
#
_symmetry.space_group_name_H-M   'P 1'
#
loop_
_entity.id
_entity.type
_entity.pdbx_description
1 polymer ?
#
loop_
_entity_poly.entity_id
_entity_poly.type
_entity_poly.pdbx_seq_one_letter_code
_entity_poly.pdbx_strand_id
1 'polypeptide(L)'
;MTTLLMPLASARSLLPPFVIFGVTPHYYISSTCLRLMKFALPQDTYEKIDHMMYHSYQSLVTYFFETYTGTKVYFYGEDLPTDTTENVLYICNHQSAIDWSLANFVGIRQNSIGQIRYVMKELLKYLPFFGPYFMQHGCIFVRRDGKQDTELRRRWIRFHDDRVRGVNMLKI
;
A
#
# COMPACT_ATOMS: atom_id res chain seq x y z
N MET A 1 35.39 -11.52 -8.26
CA MET A 1 34.48 -10.35 -8.16
C MET A 1 33.07 -10.69 -7.69
N THR A 2 32.58 -11.92 -7.83
CA THR A 2 31.22 -12.34 -7.41
C THR A 2 31.02 -12.40 -5.89
N THR A 3 32.07 -12.67 -5.11
CA THR A 3 31.98 -12.86 -3.65
C THR A 3 31.75 -11.58 -2.83
N LEU A 4 32.17 -10.41 -3.33
CA LEU A 4 31.98 -9.12 -2.65
C LEU A 4 30.63 -8.45 -3.01
N LEU A 5 30.10 -8.78 -4.19
CA LEU A 5 28.83 -8.25 -4.68
C LEU A 5 27.62 -8.89 -3.97
N MET A 6 27.73 -10.16 -3.56
CA MET A 6 26.64 -10.86 -2.89
C MET A 6 26.32 -10.28 -1.49
N PRO A 7 27.30 -9.95 -0.62
CA PRO A 7 27.07 -9.20 0.62
C PRO A 7 26.46 -7.81 0.39
N LEU A 8 26.95 -7.06 -0.60
CA LEU A 8 26.44 -5.72 -0.92
C LEU A 8 25.02 -5.75 -1.49
N ALA A 9 24.70 -6.72 -2.33
CA ALA A 9 23.35 -6.96 -2.81
C ALA A 9 22.41 -7.36 -1.66
N SER A 10 22.89 -8.19 -0.72
CA SER A 10 22.13 -8.53 0.48
C SER A 10 21.89 -7.30 1.37
N ALA A 11 22.91 -6.45 1.56
CA ALA A 11 22.79 -5.24 2.39
C ALA A 11 21.81 -4.24 1.79
N ARG A 12 21.84 -4.04 0.45
CA ARG A 12 20.86 -3.20 -0.25
C ARG A 12 19.45 -3.74 -0.14
N SER A 13 19.26 -5.05 -0.14
CA SER A 13 17.94 -5.68 0.00
C SER A 13 17.34 -5.57 1.40
N LEU A 14 18.17 -5.30 2.43
CA LEU A 14 17.70 -5.13 3.81
C LEU A 14 17.21 -3.71 4.10
N LEU A 15 17.72 -2.70 3.41
CA LEU A 15 17.34 -1.31 3.66
C LEU A 15 15.83 -1.03 3.47
N PRO A 16 15.14 -1.53 2.42
CA PRO A 16 13.73 -1.23 2.22
C PRO A 16 12.84 -1.68 3.39
N PRO A 17 12.96 -2.92 3.94
CA PRO A 17 12.29 -3.28 5.19
C PRO A 17 12.59 -2.32 6.36
N PHE A 18 13.86 -1.96 6.58
CA PHE A 18 14.22 -1.02 7.66
C PHE A 18 13.55 0.34 7.50
N VAL A 19 13.52 0.88 6.27
CA VAL A 19 12.85 2.14 5.98
C VAL A 19 11.35 2.02 6.22
N ILE A 20 10.68 0.98 5.71
CA ILE A 20 9.26 0.75 5.96
C ILE A 20 8.97 0.81 7.46
N PHE A 21 9.62 -0.05 8.24
CA PHE A 21 9.33 -0.15 9.67
C PHE A 21 9.75 1.10 10.44
N GLY A 22 10.78 1.81 10.00
CA GLY A 22 11.22 3.07 10.60
C GLY A 22 10.25 4.23 10.35
N VAL A 23 9.70 4.37 9.14
CA VAL A 23 8.83 5.51 8.79
C VAL A 23 7.36 5.27 9.15
N THR A 24 6.90 4.01 9.18
CA THR A 24 5.50 3.67 9.45
C THR A 24 4.96 4.28 10.77
N PRO A 25 5.69 4.27 11.91
CA PRO A 25 5.24 4.93 13.14
C PRO A 25 4.95 6.42 12.95
N HIS A 26 5.77 7.12 12.18
CA HIS A 26 5.63 8.56 11.93
C HIS A 26 4.36 8.86 11.11
N TYR A 27 4.13 8.09 10.05
CA TYR A 27 2.91 8.19 9.24
C TYR A 27 1.66 7.84 10.05
N TYR A 28 1.72 6.79 10.87
CA TYR A 28 0.61 6.37 11.72
C TYR A 28 0.26 7.43 12.77
N ILE A 29 1.26 7.96 13.49
CA ILE A 29 1.05 9.01 14.49
C ILE A 29 0.46 10.24 13.82
N SER A 30 1.02 10.66 12.68
CA SER A 30 0.56 11.84 11.96
C SER A 30 -0.89 11.69 11.47
N SER A 31 -1.25 10.52 10.93
CA SER A 31 -2.63 10.23 10.48
C SER A 31 -3.59 10.13 11.66
N THR A 32 -3.15 9.60 12.81
CA THR A 32 -3.94 9.58 14.04
C THR A 32 -4.18 10.99 14.57
N CYS A 33 -3.16 11.85 14.60
CA CYS A 33 -3.30 13.26 14.96
C CYS A 33 -4.29 13.98 14.03
N LEU A 34 -4.17 13.78 12.71
CA LEU A 34 -5.11 14.31 11.73
C LEU A 34 -6.55 13.85 11.99
N ARG A 35 -6.73 12.57 12.36
CA ARG A 35 -8.03 12.00 12.71
C ARG A 35 -8.62 12.62 13.99
N LEU A 36 -7.79 12.94 14.98
CA LEU A 36 -8.23 13.67 16.18
C LEU A 36 -8.63 15.11 15.86
N MET A 37 -7.96 15.73 14.89
CA MET A 37 -8.29 17.07 14.39
C MET A 37 -9.52 17.09 13.47
N LYS A 38 -10.14 15.94 13.16
CA LYS A 38 -11.35 15.85 12.32
C LYS A 38 -12.50 16.75 12.81
N PHE A 39 -12.59 17.02 14.11
CA PHE A 39 -13.60 17.93 14.66
C PHE A 39 -13.43 19.39 14.20
N ALA A 40 -12.23 19.77 13.73
CA ALA A 40 -11.91 21.11 13.26
C ALA A 40 -11.78 21.22 11.73
N LEU A 41 -11.74 20.10 11.00
CA LEU A 41 -11.55 20.10 9.54
C LEU A 41 -12.81 19.59 8.81
N PRO A 42 -13.17 20.18 7.65
CA PRO A 42 -14.16 19.59 6.75
C PRO A 42 -13.79 18.16 6.37
N GLN A 43 -14.79 17.28 6.29
CA GLN A 43 -14.60 15.84 6.01
C GLN A 43 -13.83 15.61 4.70
N ASP A 44 -14.16 16.35 3.63
CA ASP A 44 -13.48 16.20 2.34
C ASP A 44 -11.99 16.60 2.41
N THR A 45 -11.65 17.60 3.22
CA THR A 45 -10.26 18.04 3.40
C THR A 45 -9.48 16.99 4.19
N TYR A 46 -10.07 16.45 5.26
CA TYR A 46 -9.50 15.35 6.02
C TYR A 46 -9.19 14.14 5.12
N GLU A 47 -10.17 13.70 4.30
CA GLU A 47 -10.01 12.57 3.39
C GLU A 47 -8.90 12.81 2.35
N LYS A 48 -8.83 14.02 1.79
CA LYS A 48 -7.77 14.39 0.83
C LYS A 48 -6.38 14.33 1.46
N ILE A 49 -6.21 14.87 2.67
CA ILE A 49 -4.92 14.88 3.36
C ILE A 49 -4.53 13.44 3.74
N ASP A 50 -5.44 12.67 4.33
CA ASP A 50 -5.18 11.28 4.71
C ASP A 50 -4.82 10.42 3.49
N HIS A 51 -5.51 10.61 2.36
CA HIS A 51 -5.19 9.96 1.09
C HIS A 51 -3.81 10.37 0.57
N MET A 52 -3.46 11.66 0.61
CA MET A 52 -2.14 12.14 0.20
C MET A 52 -1.02 11.54 1.08
N MET A 53 -1.25 11.44 2.38
CA MET A 53 -0.29 10.80 3.30
C MET A 53 -0.10 9.32 3.00
N TYR A 54 -1.18 8.60 2.72
CA TYR A 54 -1.08 7.17 2.38
C TYR A 54 -0.43 6.96 1.00
N HIS A 55 -0.77 7.81 0.03
CA HIS A 55 -0.11 7.83 -1.27
C HIS A 55 1.39 8.07 -1.11
N SER A 56 1.81 9.09 -0.36
CA SER A 56 3.24 9.39 -0.19
C SER A 56 3.98 8.28 0.56
N TYR A 57 3.36 7.66 1.57
CA TYR A 57 3.89 6.47 2.23
C TYR A 57 4.12 5.33 1.23
N GLN A 58 3.11 4.95 0.43
CA GLN A 58 3.25 3.84 -0.52
C GLN A 58 4.24 4.17 -1.65
N SER A 59 4.28 5.42 -2.12
CA SER A 59 5.26 5.87 -3.11
C SER A 59 6.69 5.80 -2.57
N LEU A 60 6.91 6.18 -1.31
CA LEU A 60 8.21 6.03 -0.64
C LEU A 60 8.62 4.56 -0.54
N VAL A 61 7.70 3.69 -0.13
CA VAL A 61 7.93 2.24 -0.08
C VAL A 61 8.31 1.71 -1.47
N THR A 62 7.56 2.10 -2.50
CA THR A 62 7.81 1.69 -3.89
C THR A 62 9.17 2.12 -4.38
N TYR A 63 9.57 3.38 -4.12
CA TYR A 63 10.89 3.89 -4.45
C TYR A 63 12.01 3.02 -3.86
N PHE A 64 11.88 2.60 -2.60
CA PHE A 64 12.91 1.76 -1.99
C PHE A 64 12.94 0.34 -2.56
N PHE A 65 11.79 -0.24 -2.91
CA PHE A 65 11.72 -1.60 -3.45
C PHE A 65 12.08 -1.72 -4.92
N GLU A 66 11.81 -0.68 -5.72
CA GLU A 66 12.07 -0.66 -7.15
C GLU A 66 13.34 0.11 -7.48
N THR A 67 13.34 1.42 -7.21
CA THR A 67 14.39 2.35 -7.65
C THR A 67 15.69 2.17 -6.87
N TYR A 68 15.62 2.14 -5.53
CA TYR A 68 16.82 2.06 -4.69
C TYR A 68 17.55 0.72 -4.82
N THR A 69 16.81 -0.39 -4.84
CA THR A 69 17.41 -1.73 -5.05
C THR A 69 17.94 -1.90 -6.48
N GLY A 70 17.49 -1.07 -7.43
CA GLY A 70 17.78 -1.20 -8.85
C GLY A 70 17.07 -2.41 -9.48
N THR A 71 15.91 -2.80 -8.94
CA THR A 71 15.14 -3.93 -9.43
C THR A 71 14.59 -3.61 -10.82
N LYS A 72 14.87 -4.48 -11.80
CA LYS A 72 14.31 -4.37 -13.15
C LYS A 72 13.01 -5.14 -13.20
N VAL A 73 11.90 -4.41 -13.36
CA VAL A 73 10.57 -4.99 -13.49
C VAL A 73 10.14 -4.92 -14.94
N TYR A 74 9.76 -6.07 -15.51
CA TYR A 74 9.29 -6.18 -16.88
C TYR A 74 7.81 -6.53 -16.86
N PHE A 75 6.98 -5.68 -17.46
CA PHE A 75 5.55 -5.92 -17.65
C PHE A 75 5.31 -6.41 -19.08
N TYR A 76 4.49 -7.44 -19.22
CA TYR A 76 4.09 -8.01 -20.49
C TYR A 76 2.57 -8.18 -20.49
N GLY A 77 1.94 -7.95 -21.64
CA GLY A 77 0.49 -8.04 -21.81
C GLY A 77 -0.08 -6.80 -22.49
N GLU A 78 -1.40 -6.67 -22.45
CA GLU A 78 -2.10 -5.47 -22.90
C GLU A 78 -1.93 -4.33 -21.90
N ASP A 79 -1.95 -3.09 -22.41
CA ASP A 79 -1.93 -1.90 -21.58
C ASP A 79 -3.20 -1.84 -20.72
N LEU A 80 -3.03 -1.51 -19.45
CA LEU A 80 -4.17 -1.32 -18.55
C LEU A 80 -4.90 -0.02 -18.90
N PRO A 81 -6.25 0.02 -18.81
CA PRO A 81 -7.01 1.25 -19.01
C PRO A 81 -6.56 2.34 -18.02
N THR A 82 -6.23 3.52 -18.55
CA THR A 82 -5.72 4.66 -17.74
C THR A 82 -6.77 5.74 -17.50
N ASP A 83 -7.90 5.65 -18.19
CA ASP A 83 -9.01 6.62 -18.20
C ASP A 83 -10.27 6.07 -17.52
N THR A 84 -10.11 5.06 -16.65
CA THR A 84 -11.20 4.48 -15.87
C THR A 84 -11.11 4.90 -14.39
N THR A 85 -12.27 4.98 -13.75
CA THR A 85 -12.42 5.19 -12.30
C THR A 85 -12.96 3.95 -11.61
N GLU A 86 -12.91 2.80 -12.30
CA GLU A 86 -13.42 1.53 -11.81
C GLU A 86 -12.52 0.91 -10.75
N ASN A 87 -13.14 0.11 -9.89
CA ASN A 87 -12.43 -0.66 -8.90
C ASN A 87 -11.85 -1.92 -9.53
N VAL A 88 -10.56 -2.15 -9.29
CA VAL A 88 -9.83 -3.29 -9.87
C VAL A 88 -9.53 -4.31 -8.78
N LEU A 89 -9.85 -5.58 -9.06
CA LEU A 89 -9.40 -6.71 -8.26
C LEU A 89 -8.13 -7.29 -8.86
N TYR A 90 -6.98 -6.99 -8.25
CA TYR A 90 -5.70 -7.56 -8.64
C TYR A 90 -5.50 -8.95 -8.01
N ILE A 91 -5.43 -9.98 -8.84
CA ILE A 91 -5.19 -11.37 -8.41
C ILE A 91 -3.88 -11.85 -9.05
N CYS A 92 -2.95 -12.30 -8.21
CA CYS A 92 -1.70 -12.91 -8.66
C CYS A 92 -1.36 -14.14 -7.81
N ASN A 93 -0.43 -14.94 -8.31
CA ASN A 93 0.23 -15.95 -7.50
C ASN A 93 1.05 -15.28 -6.37
N HIS A 94 1.28 -16.01 -5.28
CA HIS A 94 2.11 -15.56 -4.15
C HIS A 94 3.31 -16.50 -4.00
N GLN A 95 4.48 -16.06 -4.44
CA GLN A 95 5.76 -16.79 -4.47
C GLN A 95 6.75 -16.32 -3.40
N SER A 96 6.64 -15.09 -2.91
CA SER A 96 7.62 -14.50 -1.99
C SER A 96 6.99 -13.50 -1.02
N ALA A 97 7.73 -13.17 0.05
CA ALA A 97 7.30 -12.18 1.04
C ALA A 97 7.21 -10.73 0.49
N ILE A 98 7.76 -10.47 -0.70
CA ILE A 98 7.80 -9.14 -1.31
C ILE A 98 6.76 -8.97 -2.43
N ASP A 99 5.96 -9.98 -2.77
CA ASP A 99 5.05 -9.91 -3.93
C ASP A 99 4.02 -8.78 -3.82
N TRP A 100 3.69 -8.38 -2.59
CA TRP A 100 2.80 -7.24 -2.36
C TRP A 100 3.37 -5.95 -2.95
N SER A 101 4.69 -5.78 -3.05
CA SER A 101 5.29 -4.60 -3.66
C SER A 101 5.11 -4.59 -5.19
N LEU A 102 4.83 -5.74 -5.83
CA LEU A 102 4.48 -5.77 -7.25
C LEU A 102 3.16 -5.04 -7.53
N ALA A 103 2.17 -5.17 -6.63
CA ALA A 103 0.92 -4.41 -6.74
C ALA A 103 1.18 -2.91 -6.67
N ASN A 104 2.12 -2.47 -5.83
CA ASN A 104 2.59 -1.09 -5.77
C ASN A 104 3.27 -0.64 -7.08
N PHE A 105 4.08 -1.50 -7.71
CA PHE A 105 4.75 -1.18 -8.98
C PHE A 105 3.75 -0.98 -10.12
N VAL A 106 2.66 -1.75 -10.12
CA VAL A 106 1.53 -1.54 -11.04
C VAL A 106 0.78 -0.25 -10.68
N GLY A 107 0.43 -0.07 -9.41
CA GLY A 107 -0.37 1.07 -8.97
C GLY A 107 0.32 2.42 -9.14
N ILE A 108 1.65 2.51 -8.99
CA ILE A 108 2.36 3.77 -9.23
C ILE A 108 2.33 4.16 -10.71
N ARG A 109 2.40 3.18 -11.62
CA ARG A 109 2.29 3.39 -13.07
C ARG A 109 0.87 3.76 -13.50
N GLN A 110 -0.13 3.29 -12.75
CA GLN A 110 -1.55 3.60 -12.97
C GLN A 110 -2.05 4.80 -12.14
N ASN A 111 -1.15 5.54 -11.46
CA ASN A 111 -1.50 6.65 -10.57
C ASN A 111 -2.57 6.31 -9.50
N SER A 112 -2.63 5.05 -9.08
CA SER A 112 -3.63 4.50 -8.15
C SER A 112 -3.01 3.99 -6.85
N ILE A 113 -1.73 4.27 -6.61
CA ILE A 113 -0.98 3.68 -5.48
C ILE A 113 -1.59 3.99 -4.09
N GLY A 114 -2.16 5.18 -3.87
CA GLY A 114 -2.86 5.53 -2.63
C GLY A 114 -4.22 4.81 -2.44
N GLN A 115 -4.68 4.09 -3.46
CA GLN A 115 -5.98 3.43 -3.49
C GLN A 115 -5.85 1.92 -3.32
N ILE A 116 -4.63 1.38 -3.33
CA ILE A 116 -4.39 -0.05 -3.12
C ILE A 116 -4.90 -0.45 -1.73
N ARG A 117 -5.63 -1.56 -1.68
CA ARG A 117 -6.11 -2.21 -0.46
C ARG A 117 -5.62 -3.64 -0.47
N TYR A 118 -4.75 -3.97 0.47
CA TYR A 118 -4.15 -5.31 0.53
C TYR A 118 -5.06 -6.30 1.23
N VAL A 119 -5.03 -7.55 0.77
CA VAL A 119 -5.54 -8.70 1.52
C VAL A 119 -4.34 -9.40 2.18
N MET A 120 -4.29 -9.38 3.51
CA MET A 120 -3.10 -9.70 4.30
C MET A 120 -3.40 -10.73 5.38
N LYS A 121 -2.37 -11.44 5.87
CA LYS A 121 -2.52 -12.38 6.98
C LYS A 121 -2.94 -11.66 8.26
N GLU A 122 -3.87 -12.24 9.03
CA GLU A 122 -4.34 -11.69 10.32
C GLU A 122 -3.21 -11.31 11.27
N LEU A 123 -2.13 -12.10 11.33
CA LEU A 123 -1.00 -11.82 12.21
C LEU A 123 -0.38 -10.42 11.99
N LEU A 124 -0.40 -9.91 10.76
CA LEU A 124 0.16 -8.59 10.44
C LEU A 124 -0.63 -7.43 11.07
N LYS A 125 -1.88 -7.67 11.47
CA LYS A 125 -2.70 -6.71 12.23
C LYS A 125 -2.06 -6.34 13.56
N TYR A 126 -1.30 -7.25 14.16
CA TYR A 126 -0.71 -7.08 15.48
C TYR A 126 0.70 -6.46 15.45
N LEU A 127 1.26 -6.20 14.26
CA LEU A 127 2.51 -5.46 14.16
C LEU A 127 2.30 -4.01 14.60
N PRO A 128 3.05 -3.52 15.61
CA PRO A 128 2.90 -2.16 16.12
C PRO A 128 3.01 -1.13 15.00
N PHE A 129 2.11 -0.15 15.00
CA PHE A 129 1.95 0.91 13.98
C PHE A 129 1.55 0.40 12.59
N PHE A 130 2.22 -0.62 12.06
CA PHE A 130 1.97 -1.17 10.73
C PHE A 130 0.57 -1.75 10.56
N GLY A 131 0.18 -2.69 11.42
CA GLY A 131 -1.15 -3.31 11.34
C GLY A 131 -2.29 -2.30 11.44
N PRO A 132 -2.32 -1.44 12.49
CA PRO A 132 -3.31 -0.38 12.63
C PRO A 132 -3.32 0.60 11.45
N TYR A 133 -2.14 1.01 10.94
CA TYR A 133 -2.03 1.92 9.79
C TYR A 133 -2.67 1.32 8.53
N PHE A 134 -2.35 0.08 8.16
CA PHE A 134 -2.97 -0.53 6.99
C PHE A 134 -4.47 -0.81 7.20
N MET A 135 -4.87 -1.15 8.43
CA MET A 135 -6.27 -1.37 8.79
C MET A 135 -7.13 -0.11 8.63
N GLN A 136 -6.58 1.07 8.95
CA GLN A 136 -7.29 2.34 8.84
C GLN A 136 -7.50 2.75 7.38
N HIS A 137 -6.57 2.39 6.49
CA HIS A 137 -6.65 2.62 5.05
C HIS A 137 -7.33 1.46 4.31
N GLY A 138 -8.24 0.73 4.97
CA GLY A 138 -9.13 -0.23 4.32
C GLY A 138 -8.54 -1.60 3.94
N CYS A 139 -7.29 -1.91 4.30
CA CYS A 139 -6.71 -3.24 4.02
C CYS A 139 -7.45 -4.34 4.80
N ILE A 140 -7.59 -5.52 4.20
CA ILE A 140 -8.37 -6.64 4.74
C ILE A 140 -7.40 -7.66 5.36
N PHE A 141 -7.69 -8.08 6.59
CA PHE A 141 -6.89 -9.09 7.31
C PHE A 141 -7.67 -10.40 7.35
N VAL A 142 -7.07 -11.50 6.90
CA VAL A 142 -7.74 -12.78 6.74
C VAL A 142 -7.09 -13.90 7.55
N ARG A 143 -7.95 -14.82 8.01
CA ARG A 143 -7.58 -16.04 8.74
C ARG A 143 -7.57 -17.24 7.81
N ARG A 144 -6.74 -18.24 8.13
CA ARG A 144 -6.69 -19.52 7.40
C ARG A 144 -7.44 -20.63 8.15
N ASP A 145 -8.56 -20.30 8.78
CA ASP A 145 -9.37 -21.24 9.55
C ASP A 145 -10.67 -21.66 8.85
N GLY A 146 -10.91 -21.15 7.63
CA GLY A 146 -12.06 -21.51 6.80
C GLY A 146 -13.40 -20.97 7.30
N LYS A 147 -13.40 -20.13 8.34
CA LYS A 147 -14.64 -19.57 8.90
C LYS A 147 -15.12 -18.38 8.07
N GLN A 148 -16.44 -18.17 8.06
CA GLN A 148 -17.00 -16.96 7.48
C GLN A 148 -16.50 -15.74 8.25
N ASP A 149 -15.82 -14.84 7.55
CA ASP A 149 -15.34 -13.59 8.09
C ASP A 149 -16.31 -12.46 7.75
N THR A 150 -17.12 -12.09 8.74
CA THR A 150 -18.07 -10.97 8.61
C THR A 150 -17.38 -9.63 8.38
N GLU A 151 -16.15 -9.46 8.87
CA GLU A 151 -15.37 -8.23 8.66
C GLU A 151 -14.83 -8.15 7.24
N LEU A 152 -14.42 -9.29 6.65
CA LEU A 152 -14.10 -9.37 5.22
C LEU A 152 -15.30 -8.94 4.37
N ARG A 153 -16.50 -9.48 4.65
CA ARG A 153 -17.72 -9.09 3.92
C ARG A 153 -18.00 -7.60 4.02
N ARG A 154 -17.86 -7.03 5.22
CA ARG A 154 -18.06 -5.59 5.45
C ARG A 154 -17.03 -4.74 4.70
N ARG A 155 -15.75 -5.11 4.73
CA ARG A 155 -14.69 -4.39 4.00
C ARG A 155 -14.85 -4.51 2.49
N TRP A 156 -15.30 -5.66 2.00
CA TRP A 156 -15.57 -5.87 0.59
C TRP A 156 -16.70 -4.97 0.07
N ILE A 157 -17.82 -4.88 0.81
CA ILE A 157 -18.92 -3.98 0.47
C ILE A 157 -18.42 -2.53 0.45
N ARG A 158 -17.67 -2.11 1.48
CA ARG A 158 -17.07 -0.77 1.49
C ARG A 158 -16.18 -0.52 0.29
N PHE A 159 -15.32 -1.47 -0.09
CA PHE A 159 -14.47 -1.33 -1.28
C PHE A 159 -15.29 -1.21 -2.56
N HIS A 160 -16.38 -1.96 -2.69
CA HIS A 160 -17.28 -1.85 -3.84
C HIS A 160 -17.94 -0.46 -3.94
N ASP A 161 -18.34 0.10 -2.80
CA ASP A 161 -18.98 1.41 -2.71
C ASP A 161 -17.98 2.57 -2.75
N ASP A 162 -16.69 2.31 -2.46
CA ASP A 162 -15.61 3.27 -2.50
C ASP A 162 -15.32 3.61 -3.97
N ARG A 163 -15.95 4.67 -4.46
CA ARG A 163 -15.61 5.25 -5.76
C ARG A 163 -14.54 6.29 -5.55
N VAL A 164 -13.45 6.14 -6.29
CA VAL A 164 -12.35 7.10 -6.36
C VAL A 164 -12.90 8.51 -6.60
N ARG A 165 -12.94 9.34 -5.55
CA ARG A 165 -12.96 10.80 -5.70
C ARG A 165 -11.54 11.21 -6.04
N GLY A 166 -11.14 10.99 -7.29
CA GLY A 166 -9.79 11.26 -7.76
C GLY A 166 -9.39 12.68 -7.39
N VAL A 167 -8.48 12.81 -6.43
CA VAL A 167 -7.69 14.03 -6.35
C VAL A 167 -6.80 13.95 -7.58
N ASN A 168 -7.12 14.75 -8.60
CA ASN A 168 -6.23 15.01 -9.73
C ASN A 168 -4.95 15.64 -9.16
N MET A 169 -4.07 14.82 -8.59
CA MET A 169 -2.71 15.24 -8.33
C MET A 169 -2.05 15.36 -9.70
N LEU A 170 -1.55 16.56 -9.95
CA LEU A 170 -0.90 16.98 -11.18
C LEU A 170 0.01 15.85 -11.67
N LYS A 171 -0.17 15.47 -12.94
CA LYS A 171 0.81 14.70 -13.68
C LYS A 171 2.12 15.52 -13.61
N ILE A 172 3.06 15.09 -12.76
CA ILE A 172 4.43 15.63 -12.76
C ILE A 172 5.19 14.90 -13.86
#